data_AF-A0A1H0M0K3-F1
#
_entry.id   AF-A0A1H0M0K3-F1
#
_cell.length_a   1.000
_cell.length_b   1.000
_cell.length_c   1.000
_cell.angle_alpha   90.00
_cell.angle_beta   90.00
_cell.angle_gamma   90.00
#
_symmetry.space_group_name_H-M   'P 1'
#
loop_
_entity.id
_entity.type
_entity.pdbx_description
1 polymer ?
#
loop_
_entity_poly.entity_id
_entity_poly.type
_entity_poly.pdbx_seq_one_letter_code
_entity_poly.pdbx_strand_id
1 'polypeptide(L)'
;MIKVYHPWPVPVQALCYSEPAALTDMEVWVSRVRERGLIGSDVRFAVRREEVPVGVLSDEAGSREVRPSSYLVFARDGFEVVDRMSFLRRYREP
;
A
#
# COMPACT_ATOMS: atom_id res chain seq x y z
N MET A 1 -2.99 -7.08 -10.93
CA MET A 1 -3.01 -5.85 -11.77
C MET A 1 -2.89 -4.62 -10.86
N ILE A 2 -1.80 -3.87 -10.99
CA ILE A 2 -1.55 -2.61 -10.28
C ILE A 2 -2.47 -1.53 -10.88
N LYS A 3 -3.37 -0.94 -10.08
CA LYS A 3 -4.17 0.22 -10.49
C LYS A 3 -3.54 1.51 -9.96
N VAL A 4 -2.77 2.21 -10.80
CA VAL A 4 -2.25 3.55 -10.47
C VAL A 4 -3.34 4.58 -10.75
N TYR A 5 -3.73 5.34 -9.73
CA TYR A 5 -4.76 6.37 -9.83
C TYR A 5 -4.09 7.72 -10.18
N HIS A 6 -4.33 8.21 -11.39
CA HIS A 6 -3.99 9.58 -11.86
C HIS A 6 -5.30 10.29 -12.25
N PRO A 7 -5.46 11.64 -12.12
CA PRO A 7 -4.50 12.66 -11.70
C PRO A 7 -4.99 13.49 -10.49
N TRP A 8 -4.37 13.32 -9.32
CA TRP A 8 -4.62 14.19 -8.16
C TRP A 8 -3.58 15.32 -8.06
N PRO A 9 -3.94 16.50 -7.49
CA PRO A 9 -3.04 17.65 -7.34
C PRO A 9 -1.83 17.38 -6.43
N VAL A 10 -1.85 16.28 -5.66
CA VAL A 10 -0.68 15.70 -5.01
C VAL A 10 -0.52 14.29 -5.58
N PRO A 11 0.62 13.92 -6.18
CA PRO A 11 0.79 12.59 -6.76
C PRO A 11 0.70 11.55 -5.64
N VAL A 12 -0.33 10.72 -5.70
CA VAL A 12 -0.55 9.60 -4.79
C VAL A 12 -0.51 8.32 -5.61
N GLN A 13 0.26 7.34 -5.16
CA GLN A 13 0.28 6.02 -5.76
C GLN A 13 -0.43 5.07 -4.81
N ALA A 14 -1.33 4.23 -5.33
CA ALA A 14 -2.05 3.28 -4.49
C ALA A 14 -2.13 1.91 -5.17
N LEU A 15 -2.05 0.85 -4.36
CA LEU A 15 -2.28 -0.53 -4.80
C LEU A 15 -3.40 -1.13 -3.96
N CYS A 16 -4.33 -1.82 -4.63
CA CYS A 16 -5.28 -2.73 -3.99
C CYS A 16 -5.08 -4.12 -4.59
N TYR A 17 -5.41 -5.15 -3.83
CA TYR A 17 -5.41 -6.52 -4.34
C TYR A 17 -6.77 -7.19 -4.13
N SER A 18 -7.18 -7.95 -5.14
CA SER A 18 -8.29 -8.91 -5.08
C SER A 18 -7.80 -10.35 -5.16
N GLU A 19 -6.57 -10.55 -5.62
CA GLU A 19 -5.93 -11.85 -5.80
C GLU A 19 -4.65 -11.92 -4.96
N PRO A 20 -4.39 -13.02 -4.23
CA PRO A 20 -3.21 -13.15 -3.38
C PRO A 20 -1.87 -12.95 -4.10
N ALA A 21 -1.78 -13.29 -5.38
CA ALA A 21 -0.56 -13.14 -6.18
C ALA A 21 -0.08 -11.68 -6.27
N ALA A 22 -0.99 -10.70 -6.18
CA ALA A 22 -0.65 -9.29 -6.22
C ALA A 22 0.02 -8.78 -4.94
N LEU A 23 0.05 -9.57 -3.85
CA LEU A 23 0.79 -9.22 -2.64
C LEU A 23 2.31 -9.21 -2.89
N THR A 24 2.80 -10.07 -3.78
CA THR A 24 4.21 -10.04 -4.20
C THR A 24 4.53 -8.75 -4.96
N ASP A 25 3.62 -8.26 -5.79
CA ASP A 25 3.79 -6.98 -6.49
C ASP A 25 3.88 -5.81 -5.49
N MET A 26 3.07 -5.86 -4.42
CA MET A 26 3.12 -4.87 -3.34
C MET A 26 4.45 -4.91 -2.58
N GLU A 27 4.97 -6.10 -2.27
CA GLU A 27 6.27 -6.28 -1.61
C GLU A 27 7.42 -5.70 -2.44
N VAL A 28 7.42 -5.98 -3.74
CA VAL A 28 8.40 -5.45 -4.70
C VAL A 28 8.29 -3.93 -4.79
N TRP A 29 7.07 -3.40 -4.83
CA TRP A 29 6.85 -1.95 -4.87
C TRP A 29 7.39 -1.25 -3.62
N VAL A 30 7.05 -1.73 -2.42
CA VAL A 30 7.55 -1.16 -1.16
C VAL A 30 9.08 -1.20 -1.09
N SER A 31 9.68 -2.32 -1.51
CA SER A 31 11.15 -2.44 -1.53
C SER A 31 11.80 -1.44 -2.48
N ARG A 32 11.23 -1.21 -3.67
CA ARG A 32 11.74 -0.19 -4.61
C ARG A 32 11.60 1.23 -4.09
N VAL A 33 10.50 1.57 -3.41
CA VAL A 33 10.31 2.89 -2.79
C VAL A 33 11.36 3.10 -1.68
N ARG A 34 11.62 2.06 -0.88
CA ARG A 34 12.66 2.07 0.16
C ARG A 34 14.07 2.23 -0.41
N GLU A 35 14.43 1.46 -1.44
CA GLU A 35 15.75 1.54 -2.10
C GLU A 35 16.04 2.92 -2.70
N ARG A 36 15.00 3.65 -3.08
CA ARG A 36 15.10 5.05 -3.53
C ARG A 36 15.23 6.07 -2.40
N GLY A 37 15.19 5.64 -1.14
CA GLY A 37 15.25 6.51 0.04
C GLY A 37 14.00 7.36 0.25
N LEU A 38 12.86 6.98 -0.33
CA LEU A 38 11.61 7.75 -0.23
C LEU A 38 10.79 7.44 1.04
N ILE A 39 11.18 6.40 1.77
CA ILE A 39 10.61 5.97 3.05
C ILE A 39 11.74 5.48 3.97
N GLY A 40 11.44 5.34 5.26
CA GLY A 40 12.36 4.83 6.27
C GLY A 40 12.94 3.45 5.92
N SER A 41 14.18 3.20 6.33
CA SER A 41 14.88 1.93 6.09
C SER A 41 14.32 0.79 6.95
N ASP A 42 13.58 1.14 8.01
CA ASP A 42 12.80 0.27 8.90
C ASP A 42 11.48 -0.20 8.25
N VAL A 43 10.97 0.52 7.24
CA VAL A 43 9.71 0.16 6.58
C VAL A 43 9.84 -1.17 5.83
N ARG A 44 8.97 -2.12 6.17
CA ARG A 44 8.94 -3.48 5.61
C ARG A 44 7.53 -3.84 5.19
N PHE A 45 7.43 -4.61 4.13
CA PHE A 45 6.19 -5.25 3.71
C PHE A 45 6.43 -6.76 3.68
N ALA A 46 5.52 -7.52 4.28
CA ALA A 46 5.59 -8.97 4.31
C ALA A 46 4.23 -9.58 3.97
N VAL A 47 4.25 -10.77 3.38
CA VAL A 47 3.03 -11.53 3.10
C VAL A 47 2.79 -12.53 4.23
N ARG A 48 1.68 -12.38 4.94
CA ARG A 48 1.25 -13.34 5.95
C ARG A 48 0.26 -14.32 5.32
N ARG A 49 0.64 -15.60 5.34
CA ARG A 49 -0.11 -16.69 4.71
C ARG A 49 -1.06 -17.30 5.74
N GLU A 50 -2.24 -16.72 5.85
CA GLU A 50 -3.38 -17.29 6.60
C GLU A 50 -4.34 -18.00 5.62
N GLU A 51 -5.54 -18.37 6.07
CA GLU A 51 -6.61 -18.88 5.18
C GLU A 51 -6.87 -17.91 4.01
N VAL A 52 -6.78 -16.61 4.28
CA VAL A 52 -6.76 -15.55 3.28
C VAL A 52 -5.44 -14.80 3.41
N PRO A 53 -4.55 -14.83 2.39
CA PRO A 53 -3.29 -14.10 2.45
C PRO A 53 -3.50 -12.60 2.61
N VAL A 54 -2.74 -11.99 3.52
CA VAL A 54 -2.74 -10.56 3.79
C VAL A 54 -1.34 -9.97 3.68
N GLY A 55 -1.28 -8.72 3.22
CA GLY A 55 -0.07 -7.92 3.31
C GLY A 55 0.08 -7.33 4.71
N VAL A 56 1.31 -7.20 5.19
CA VAL A 56 1.60 -6.54 6.47
C VAL A 56 2.65 -5.48 6.21
N LEU A 57 2.28 -4.22 6.39
CA LEU A 57 3.19 -3.10 6.41
C LEU A 57 3.63 -2.86 7.86
N SER A 58 4.94 -2.84 8.10
CA SER A 58 5.53 -2.56 9.41
C SER A 58 6.50 -1.39 9.32
N ASP A 59 6.44 -0.48 10.28
CA ASP A 59 7.37 0.63 10.50
C ASP A 59 7.48 0.93 12.01
N GLU A 60 8.14 2.02 12.39
CA GLU A 60 8.27 2.44 13.80
C GLU A 60 6.94 2.63 14.53
N ALA A 61 5.85 2.94 13.81
CA ALA A 61 4.52 3.11 14.39
C ALA A 61 3.80 1.76 14.63
N GLY A 62 4.33 0.66 14.09
CA GLY A 62 3.82 -0.70 14.26
C GLY A 62 3.38 -1.34 12.94
N SER A 63 2.61 -2.41 13.06
CA SER A 63 2.18 -3.23 11.92
C SER A 63 0.72 -2.99 11.55
N ARG A 64 0.45 -2.85 10.25
CA ARG A 64 -0.89 -2.64 9.66
C ARG A 64 -1.14 -3.66 8.57
N GLU A 65 -2.33 -4.26 8.59
CA GLU A 65 -2.75 -5.26 7.60
C GLU A 65 -3.34 -4.62 6.35
N VAL A 66 -2.77 -4.92 5.20
CA VAL A 66 -3.41 -4.74 3.90
C VAL A 66 -4.26 -5.96 3.64
N ARG A 67 -5.56 -5.84 3.91
CA ARG A 67 -6.58 -6.87 3.65
C ARG A 67 -7.10 -6.78 2.21
N PRO A 68 -7.80 -7.81 1.71
CA PRO A 68 -8.52 -7.70 0.45
C PRO A 68 -9.50 -6.51 0.53
N SER A 69 -9.51 -5.65 -0.49
CA SER A 69 -10.26 -4.37 -0.51
C SER A 69 -9.65 -3.20 0.27
N SER A 70 -8.53 -3.38 0.98
CA SER A 70 -7.72 -2.25 1.46
C SER A 70 -6.77 -1.77 0.37
N TYR A 71 -6.34 -0.52 0.52
CA TYR A 71 -5.39 0.14 -0.34
C TYR A 71 -4.09 0.38 0.44
N LEU A 72 -2.97 -0.02 -0.14
CA LEU A 72 -1.65 0.46 0.26
C LEU A 72 -1.37 1.72 -0.53
N VAL A 73 -1.21 2.84 0.16
CA VAL A 73 -1.09 4.17 -0.42
C VAL A 73 0.28 4.73 -0.11
N PHE A 74 1.00 5.21 -1.12
CA PHE A 74 2.21 5.99 -0.99
C PHE A 74 1.88 7.47 -1.24
N ALA A 75 2.03 8.28 -0.20
CA ALA A 75 1.77 9.71 -0.19
C ALA A 75 3.00 10.47 0.33
N ARG A 76 2.86 11.79 0.53
CA ARG A 76 3.95 12.68 0.98
C ARG A 76 4.67 12.19 2.24
N ASP A 77 3.91 11.63 3.19
CA ASP A 77 4.41 11.22 4.51
C ASP A 77 4.81 9.73 4.56
N GLY A 78 4.84 9.06 3.40
CA GLY A 78 5.22 7.65 3.28
C GLY A 78 4.03 6.73 3.00
N PHE A 79 4.12 5.50 3.51
CA PHE A 79 3.09 4.47 3.30
C PHE A 79 1.99 4.52 4.35
N GLU A 80 0.74 4.45 3.90
CA GLU A 80 -0.43 4.21 4.74
C GLU A 80 -1.30 3.09 4.19
N VAL A 81 -2.05 2.44 5.08
CA VAL A 81 -3.05 1.44 4.71
C VAL A 81 -4.43 2.04 4.96
N VAL A 82 -5.26 2.08 3.92
CA VAL A 82 -6.56 2.75 3.95
C VAL A 82 -7.63 1.79 3.47
N ASP A 83 -8.76 1.71 4.17
CA ASP A 83 -9.91 0.94 3.68
C ASP A 83 -10.52 1.60 2.44
N ARG A 84 -11.27 0.83 1.65
CA ARG A 84 -11.88 1.31 0.41
C ARG A 84 -12.73 2.57 0.56
N MET A 85 -13.54 2.67 1.61
CA MET A 85 -14.44 3.81 1.79
C MET A 85 -13.68 5.07 2.16
N SER A 86 -12.69 4.94 3.05
CA SER A 86 -11.78 6.03 3.40
C SER A 86 -10.95 6.48 2.20
N PHE A 87 -10.46 5.54 1.38
CA PHE A 87 -9.73 5.84 0.15
C PHE A 87 -10.60 6.63 -0.82
N LEU A 88 -11.81 6.14 -1.13
CA LEU A 88 -12.73 6.82 -2.04
C LEU A 88 -13.22 8.17 -1.52
N ARG A 89 -13.28 8.38 -0.20
CA ARG A 89 -13.64 9.67 0.40
C ARG A 89 -12.50 10.68 0.32
N ARG A 90 -11.26 10.23 0.56
CA ARG A 90 -10.06 11.09 0.62
C ARG A 90 -9.51 11.40 -0.77
N TYR A 91 -9.61 10.46 -1.69
CA TYR A 91 -9.10 10.53 -3.06
C TYR A 91 -10.24 10.40 -4.06
N ARG A 92 -11.20 11.36 -4.05
CA ARG A 92 -12.23 11.44 -5.09
C ARG A 92 -11.65 11.97 -6.40
N GLU A 93 -12.02 11.36 -7.52
CA GLU A 93 -11.88 12.00 -8.83
C GLU A 93 -12.62 13.35 -8.78
N PRO A 94 -12.04 14.44 -9.31
CA PRO A 94 -12.71 15.74 -9.36
C PRO A 94 -14.07 15.68 -10.06
#